data_AF-A0A238TBJ9-F1
#
_entry.id   AF-A0A238TBJ9-F1
#
_cell.length_a   1.000
_cell.length_b   1.000
_cell.length_c   1.000
_cell.angle_alpha   90.00
_cell.angle_beta   90.00
_cell.angle_gamma   90.00
#
_symmetry.space_group_name_H-M   'P 1'
#
loop_
_entity.id
_entity.type
_entity.pdbx_description
1 polymer ?
#
loop_
_entity_poly.entity_id
_entity_poly.type
_entity_poly.pdbx_seq_one_letter_code
_entity_poly.pdbx_strand_id
1 'polypeptide(L)'
;MSLYRPRWFSGVYDLLKLALRLLPLPENGKKQVHIYIENRHSFNEQSDFQVLKQLLLSELQSIDEERFSNFNLSIQIVAKGGHAYLPHVDALAHCWGGSSAETRLKLAKFKGHCFLTHNSGAMERIYAAFDGKSALSAADWFQAACLLHDEPESLLVDCMQRLGEMCRKDVTLWQKYLQEIQYHLNQKTYHAQQLDKVIAWLEKYRPQEKHLPALLQLRFQAAQLAVDNHMGRMNLLAIQPLLQLGKTLQIEAATEVAQVYSRLAVAATNVFEFDSAKNLITHALSVGEMAVGRLQFARLQSGLGQIYAFEHKYDLANQHFNQALNLFDLLSDQEAAKKDKTQTQIYQIHQYLDAGANWQTIKPFVDAVCGNDLNKAALRFAQYGQDNKRFEHHVFLRVMANYGDECQAARDIYLNNMANWYQGTGHPWQLIDLWRGWLLHFSGSQTNKTKWYFQNAIDNVNKNSGNILYWIALVTATLAQRLGYELSYPIEHKIKDLQQHLPHAPFAALQNLQNCEVSPAPLLAVLTDCLPFNFK
;
A
#
# COMPACT_ATOMS: atom_id res chain seq x y z
N MET A 1 -12.15 27.44 -40.95
CA MET A 1 -11.28 28.20 -40.02
C MET A 1 -11.03 27.35 -38.79
N SER A 2 -9.82 26.80 -38.66
CA SER A 2 -9.41 25.95 -37.53
C SER A 2 -9.05 26.82 -36.32
N LEU A 3 -10.02 27.14 -35.47
CA LEU A 3 -9.75 27.63 -34.12
C LEU A 3 -9.18 26.44 -33.30
N TYR A 4 -8.14 26.68 -32.50
CA TYR A 4 -7.48 25.72 -31.60
C TYR A 4 -6.34 24.85 -32.17
N ARG A 5 -5.31 25.49 -32.74
CA ARG A 5 -3.94 25.10 -32.35
C ARG A 5 -3.34 26.27 -31.57
N PRO A 6 -3.01 26.14 -30.27
CA PRO A 6 -2.32 27.20 -29.56
C PRO A 6 -1.05 27.54 -30.34
N ARG A 7 -0.78 28.84 -30.51
CA ARG A 7 0.49 29.28 -31.10
C ARG A 7 1.62 28.71 -30.25
N TRP A 8 2.71 28.24 -30.87
CA TRP A 8 3.80 27.56 -30.16
C TRP A 8 4.26 28.31 -28.90
N PHE A 9 4.38 29.63 -29.00
CA PHE A 9 4.82 30.46 -27.91
C PHE A 9 3.82 30.57 -26.75
N SER A 10 2.51 30.46 -27.01
CA SER A 10 1.50 30.33 -25.95
C SER A 10 1.68 29.02 -25.19
N GLY A 11 1.97 27.92 -25.89
CA GLY A 11 2.29 26.65 -25.22
C GLY A 11 3.57 26.71 -24.39
N VAL A 12 4.59 27.46 -24.86
CA VAL A 12 5.79 27.74 -24.06
C VAL A 12 5.42 28.51 -22.80
N TYR A 13 4.62 29.59 -22.94
CA TYR A 13 4.17 30.39 -21.81
C TYR A 13 3.47 29.57 -20.73
N ASP A 14 2.47 28.78 -21.13
CA ASP A 14 1.68 27.96 -20.21
C ASP A 14 2.54 26.91 -19.50
N LEU A 15 3.47 26.29 -20.24
CA LEU A 15 4.45 25.35 -19.67
C LEU A 15 5.36 26.03 -18.65
N LEU A 16 5.87 27.23 -18.94
CA LEU A 16 6.72 27.98 -18.01
C LEU A 16 5.95 28.33 -16.73
N LYS A 17 4.70 28.80 -16.85
CA LYS A 17 3.85 29.08 -15.69
C LYS A 17 3.73 27.86 -14.78
N LEU A 18 3.39 26.70 -15.35
CA LEU A 18 3.18 25.49 -14.58
C LEU A 18 4.50 24.96 -13.97
N ALA A 19 5.58 24.90 -14.76
CA ALA A 19 6.87 24.43 -14.29
C ALA A 19 7.43 25.28 -13.14
N LEU A 20 7.36 26.61 -13.26
CA LEU A 20 7.85 27.53 -12.23
C LEU A 20 7.10 27.38 -10.90
N ARG A 21 5.81 27.00 -10.93
CA ARG A 21 4.99 26.75 -9.73
C ARG A 21 5.35 25.42 -9.04
N LEU A 22 5.94 24.47 -9.76
CA LEU A 22 6.37 23.19 -9.21
C LEU A 22 7.80 23.20 -8.66
N LEU A 23 8.59 24.23 -8.98
CA LEU A 23 9.99 24.27 -8.56
C LEU A 23 10.14 24.28 -7.04
N PRO A 24 11.04 23.44 -6.48
CA PRO A 24 11.40 23.50 -5.08
C PRO A 24 12.27 24.75 -4.86
N LEU A 25 11.66 25.81 -4.34
CA LEU A 25 12.37 27.06 -4.04
C LEU A 25 12.82 27.06 -2.59
N PRO A 26 14.07 27.44 -2.29
CA PRO A 26 14.54 27.53 -0.91
C PRO A 26 13.77 28.64 -0.17
N GLU A 27 13.45 28.44 1.11
CA GLU A 27 12.78 29.45 1.93
C GLU A 27 13.62 30.74 2.03
N ASN A 28 14.94 30.57 2.20
CA ASN A 28 15.89 31.66 2.39
C ASN A 28 16.92 31.75 1.25
N GLY A 29 17.40 32.97 0.98
CA GLY A 29 18.48 33.23 0.04
C GLY A 29 18.03 33.63 -1.37
N LYS A 30 19.01 33.77 -2.28
CA LYS A 30 18.75 34.14 -3.68
C LYS A 30 18.17 32.95 -4.44
N LYS A 31 17.05 33.17 -5.13
CA LYS A 31 16.37 32.18 -5.97
C LYS A 31 16.63 32.56 -7.42
N GLN A 32 17.33 31.71 -8.17
CA GLN A 32 17.70 32.02 -9.56
C GLN A 32 17.32 30.85 -10.48
N VAL A 33 16.54 31.16 -11.52
CA VAL A 33 16.11 30.17 -12.52
C VAL A 33 16.53 30.62 -13.91
N HIS A 34 17.25 29.73 -14.58
CA HIS A 34 17.70 29.90 -15.96
C HIS A 34 16.87 29.00 -16.89
N ILE A 35 16.18 29.61 -17.85
CA ILE A 35 15.34 28.93 -18.82
C ILE A 35 16.00 29.05 -20.19
N TYR A 36 16.29 27.90 -20.80
CA TYR A 36 16.84 27.78 -22.14
C TYR A 36 15.80 27.14 -23.05
N ILE A 37 15.45 27.84 -24.14
CA ILE A 37 14.45 27.40 -25.10
C ILE A 37 15.14 27.17 -26.44
N GLU A 38 15.01 25.98 -27.03
CA GLU A 38 15.57 25.73 -28.37
C GLU A 38 14.89 26.63 -29.42
N ASN A 39 15.69 27.17 -30.33
CA ASN A 39 15.23 28.08 -31.37
C ASN A 39 14.13 27.48 -32.26
N ARG A 40 13.15 28.31 -32.64
CA ARG A 40 12.09 27.90 -33.56
C ARG A 40 11.76 29.00 -34.56
N HIS A 41 12.31 28.87 -35.77
CA HIS A 41 12.05 29.69 -36.96
C HIS A 41 12.06 31.21 -36.70
N SER A 42 10.92 31.78 -36.29
CA SER A 42 10.75 33.22 -36.01
C SER A 42 11.32 33.67 -34.65
N PHE A 43 11.67 32.75 -33.76
CA PHE A 43 12.25 33.05 -32.45
C PHE A 43 13.70 32.54 -32.40
N ASN A 44 14.64 33.45 -32.15
CA ASN A 44 16.09 33.24 -32.19
C ASN A 44 16.80 33.92 -31.00
N GLU A 45 18.13 33.85 -30.94
CA GLU A 45 18.94 34.38 -29.83
C GLU A 45 18.83 35.90 -29.65
N GLN A 46 18.36 36.64 -30.67
CA GLN A 46 18.14 38.08 -30.61
C GLN A 46 16.74 38.45 -30.10
N SER A 47 15.88 37.46 -29.84
CA SER A 47 14.53 37.70 -29.35
C SER A 47 14.56 38.19 -27.91
N ASP A 48 13.96 39.35 -27.64
CA ASP A 48 13.85 39.92 -26.30
C ASP A 48 12.65 39.34 -25.54
N PHE A 49 12.91 38.78 -24.36
CA PHE A 49 11.91 38.21 -23.47
C PHE A 49 11.73 39.02 -22.17
N GLN A 50 12.23 40.27 -22.08
CA GLN A 50 12.04 41.09 -20.88
C GLN A 50 10.55 41.24 -20.49
N VAL A 51 9.66 41.46 -21.45
CA VAL A 51 8.22 41.58 -21.19
C VAL A 51 7.64 40.29 -20.63
N LEU A 52 7.98 39.15 -21.23
CA LEU A 52 7.54 37.84 -20.75
C LEU A 52 8.08 37.56 -19.33
N LYS A 53 9.35 37.88 -19.10
CA LYS A 53 9.98 37.75 -17.78
C LYS A 53 9.23 38.59 -16.74
N GLN A 54 8.98 39.87 -17.02
CA GLN A 54 8.26 40.75 -16.09
C GLN A 54 6.85 40.25 -15.82
N LEU A 55 6.14 39.78 -16.86
CA LEU A 55 4.81 39.20 -16.71
C LEU A 55 4.82 37.97 -15.80
N LEU A 56 5.69 36.99 -16.07
CA LEU A 56 5.80 35.78 -15.24
C LEU A 56 6.17 36.10 -13.78
N LEU A 57 7.12 37.01 -13.57
CA LEU A 57 7.51 37.43 -12.22
C LEU A 57 6.36 38.10 -11.47
N SER A 58 5.66 39.02 -12.14
CA SER A 58 4.49 39.70 -11.57
C SER A 58 3.37 38.72 -11.23
N GLU A 59 3.04 37.79 -12.14
CA GLU A 59 2.03 36.76 -11.89
C GLU A 59 2.41 35.88 -10.69
N LEU A 60 3.64 35.36 -10.63
CA LEU A 60 4.09 34.51 -9.53
C LEU A 60 4.07 35.25 -8.18
N GLN A 61 4.59 36.47 -8.13
CA GLN A 61 4.59 37.29 -6.92
C GLN A 61 3.17 37.68 -6.48
N SER A 62 2.24 37.89 -7.41
CA SER A 62 0.85 38.19 -7.09
C SER A 62 0.12 37.03 -6.40
N ILE A 63 0.58 35.79 -6.68
CA ILE A 63 0.05 34.57 -6.07
C ILE A 63 0.69 34.34 -4.71
N ASP A 64 2.02 34.48 -4.60
CA ASP A 64 2.76 34.25 -3.36
C ASP A 64 4.01 35.14 -3.27
N GLU A 65 3.86 36.30 -2.66
CA GLU A 65 4.93 37.30 -2.55
C GLU A 65 6.13 36.78 -1.75
N GLU A 66 5.88 36.04 -0.67
CA GLU A 66 6.91 35.49 0.20
C GLU A 66 7.73 34.42 -0.53
N ARG A 67 7.04 33.44 -1.15
CA ARG A 67 7.69 32.37 -1.90
C ARG A 67 8.53 32.89 -3.08
N PHE A 68 8.04 33.90 -3.79
CA PHE A 68 8.72 34.47 -4.96
C PHE A 68 9.48 35.77 -4.67
N SER A 69 9.71 36.08 -3.38
CA SER A 69 10.62 37.16 -2.97
C SER A 69 12.04 36.88 -3.45
N ASN A 70 12.72 37.91 -3.95
CA ASN A 70 14.07 37.82 -4.52
C ASN A 70 14.24 36.75 -5.63
N PHE A 71 13.13 36.41 -6.31
CA PHE A 71 13.13 35.44 -7.41
C PHE A 71 13.61 36.07 -8.72
N ASN A 72 14.72 35.56 -9.24
CA ASN A 72 15.36 36.05 -10.46
C ASN A 72 15.18 35.04 -11.59
N LEU A 73 14.56 35.50 -12.67
CA LEU A 73 14.32 34.71 -13.87
C LEU A 73 15.18 35.21 -15.04
N SER A 74 15.84 34.30 -15.74
CA SER A 74 16.44 34.58 -17.05
C SER A 74 15.87 33.63 -18.10
N ILE A 75 15.41 34.16 -19.22
CA ILE A 75 14.86 33.40 -20.33
C ILE A 75 15.69 33.71 -21.57
N GLN A 76 16.22 32.68 -22.22
CA GLN A 76 17.06 32.81 -23.41
C GLN A 76 16.67 31.76 -24.44
N ILE A 77 16.72 32.14 -25.71
CA ILE A 77 16.72 31.18 -26.81
C ILE A 77 18.14 30.78 -27.11
N VAL A 78 18.33 29.48 -27.33
CA VAL A 78 19.62 28.88 -27.68
C VAL A 78 19.49 28.15 -29.02
N ALA A 79 20.55 28.20 -29.83
CA ALA A 79 20.64 27.38 -31.01
C ALA A 79 20.55 25.87 -30.67
N LYS A 80 20.17 25.06 -31.66
CA LYS A 80 20.18 23.60 -31.53
C LYS A 80 21.58 23.10 -31.15
N GLY A 81 21.66 22.33 -30.07
CA GLY A 81 22.94 21.87 -29.49
C GLY A 81 23.68 22.92 -28.65
N GLY A 82 23.11 24.12 -28.47
CA GLY A 82 23.72 25.22 -27.70
C GLY A 82 23.69 25.05 -26.17
N HIS A 83 23.06 23.99 -25.66
CA HIS A 83 23.04 23.68 -24.23
C HIS A 83 23.06 22.17 -23.99
N ALA A 84 23.90 21.71 -23.07
CA ALA A 84 24.18 20.29 -22.83
C ALA A 84 22.94 19.47 -22.45
N TYR A 85 21.92 20.10 -21.87
CA TYR A 85 20.70 19.42 -21.43
C TYR A 85 19.59 19.31 -22.49
N LEU A 86 19.69 19.98 -23.64
CA LEU A 86 18.65 19.93 -24.68
C LEU A 86 18.37 18.50 -25.22
N PRO A 87 19.37 17.65 -25.48
CA PRO A 87 19.12 16.29 -25.95
C PRO A 87 18.30 15.44 -24.96
N HIS A 88 18.37 15.75 -23.67
CA HIS A 88 17.57 15.07 -22.66
C HIS A 88 16.08 15.46 -22.77
N VAL A 89 15.76 16.68 -23.20
CA VAL A 89 14.38 17.14 -23.39
C VAL A 89 13.70 16.34 -24.49
N ASP A 90 14.40 16.02 -25.59
CA ASP A 90 13.88 15.17 -26.67
C ASP A 90 13.59 13.74 -26.18
N ALA A 91 14.50 13.18 -25.36
CA ALA A 91 14.31 11.87 -24.75
C ALA A 91 13.09 11.85 -23.83
N LEU A 92 12.88 12.91 -23.04
CA LEU A 92 11.70 13.07 -22.17
C LEU A 92 10.41 13.24 -22.99
N ALA A 93 10.43 14.07 -24.04
CA ALA A 93 9.29 14.29 -24.92
C ALA A 93 8.85 12.99 -25.61
N HIS A 94 9.80 12.14 -26.01
CA HIS A 94 9.52 10.81 -26.54
C HIS A 94 8.80 9.91 -25.52
N CYS A 95 9.05 10.07 -24.22
CA CYS A 95 8.33 9.36 -23.16
C CYS A 95 6.90 9.90 -22.91
N TRP A 96 6.55 11.10 -23.39
CA TRP A 96 5.27 11.76 -23.10
C TRP A 96 4.14 11.55 -24.14
N GLY A 97 4.47 11.23 -25.39
CA GLY A 97 3.47 11.19 -26.48
C GLY A 97 2.87 9.81 -26.79
N GLY A 98 1.57 9.75 -27.10
CA GLY A 98 0.90 8.56 -27.66
C GLY A 98 0.42 7.53 -26.64
N SER A 99 -0.28 6.49 -27.12
CA SER A 99 -1.02 5.51 -26.30
C SER A 99 -0.16 4.67 -25.35
N SER A 100 1.17 4.68 -25.52
CA SER A 100 2.13 3.91 -24.71
C SER A 100 3.03 4.77 -23.82
N ALA A 101 2.74 6.07 -23.69
CA ALA A 101 3.52 7.01 -22.88
C ALA A 101 3.60 6.59 -21.40
N GLU A 102 2.49 6.17 -20.80
CA GLU A 102 2.43 5.73 -19.40
C GLU A 102 3.37 4.55 -19.13
N THR A 103 3.37 3.54 -20.01
CA THR A 103 4.26 2.38 -19.93
C THR A 103 5.72 2.79 -20.08
N ARG A 104 6.04 3.66 -21.06
CA ARG A 104 7.42 4.14 -21.25
C ARG A 104 7.93 4.91 -20.05
N LEU A 105 7.11 5.76 -19.45
CA LEU A 105 7.46 6.49 -18.22
C LEU A 105 7.72 5.56 -17.03
N LYS A 106 6.85 4.56 -16.85
CA LYS A 106 7.01 3.57 -15.78
C LYS A 106 8.31 2.77 -15.92
N LEU A 107 8.68 2.41 -17.14
CA LEU A 107 9.92 1.66 -17.44
C LEU A 107 11.18 2.54 -17.34
N ALA A 108 11.10 3.79 -17.80
CA ALA A 108 12.23 4.72 -17.75
C ALA A 108 12.61 5.14 -16.33
N LYS A 109 11.69 4.97 -15.35
CA LYS A 109 11.86 5.37 -13.95
C LYS A 109 12.16 6.87 -13.77
N PHE A 110 11.87 7.70 -14.76
CA PHE A 110 11.91 9.15 -14.65
C PHE A 110 10.70 9.61 -13.82
N LYS A 111 10.88 9.66 -12.50
CA LYS A 111 9.93 10.27 -11.55
C LYS A 111 10.66 11.30 -10.72
N GLY A 112 10.17 12.52 -10.72
CA GLY A 112 10.70 13.63 -9.93
C GLY A 112 9.69 14.77 -9.84
N HIS A 113 9.90 15.67 -8.88
CA HIS A 113 8.95 16.73 -8.48
C HIS A 113 8.63 17.76 -9.58
N CYS A 114 9.50 17.90 -10.59
CA CYS A 114 9.28 18.85 -11.68
C CYS A 114 8.74 18.17 -12.96
N PHE A 115 8.25 16.94 -12.85
CA PHE A 115 7.88 16.13 -14.01
C PHE A 115 6.36 16.08 -14.22
N LEU A 116 5.89 16.85 -15.19
CA LEU A 116 4.48 16.87 -15.57
C LEU A 116 4.05 15.55 -16.21
N THR A 117 2.90 15.03 -15.77
CA THR A 117 2.30 13.83 -16.37
C THR A 117 1.09 14.21 -17.22
N HIS A 118 0.63 13.29 -18.07
CA HIS A 118 -0.55 13.50 -18.92
C HIS A 118 -1.85 13.81 -18.14
N ASN A 119 -1.88 13.54 -16.83
CA ASN A 119 -3.02 13.83 -15.94
C ASN A 119 -2.91 15.19 -15.21
N SER A 120 -1.96 16.05 -15.57
CA SER A 120 -1.73 17.35 -14.89
C SER A 120 -2.81 18.41 -15.18
N GLY A 121 -3.79 18.13 -16.03
CA GLY A 121 -4.88 19.08 -16.33
C GLY A 121 -5.74 19.45 -15.10
N ALA A 122 -5.73 18.62 -14.05
CA ALA A 122 -6.31 18.99 -12.75
C ALA A 122 -5.50 20.11 -12.07
N MET A 123 -4.15 20.05 -12.11
CA MET A 123 -3.30 21.07 -11.52
C MET A 123 -3.46 22.44 -12.19
N GLU A 124 -3.61 22.48 -13.51
CA GLU A 124 -3.85 23.74 -14.23
C GLU A 124 -5.12 24.44 -13.74
N ARG A 125 -6.22 23.69 -13.58
CA ARG A 125 -7.48 24.24 -13.03
C ARG A 125 -7.34 24.69 -11.59
N ILE A 126 -6.66 23.91 -10.75
CA ILE A 126 -6.39 24.25 -9.34
C ILE A 126 -5.60 25.57 -9.26
N TYR A 127 -4.52 25.71 -10.03
CA TYR A 127 -3.74 26.94 -10.02
C TYR A 127 -4.50 28.13 -10.61
N ALA A 128 -5.32 27.94 -11.64
CA ALA A 128 -6.17 29.01 -12.17
C ALA A 128 -7.17 29.53 -11.12
N ALA A 129 -7.71 28.66 -10.27
CA ALA A 129 -8.57 29.07 -9.17
C ALA A 129 -7.80 29.86 -8.09
N PHE A 130 -6.55 29.48 -7.80
CA PHE A 130 -5.68 30.24 -6.90
C PHE A 130 -5.28 31.60 -7.48
N ASP A 131 -5.02 31.70 -8.79
CA ASP A 131 -4.75 32.97 -9.49
C ASP A 131 -5.92 33.96 -9.28
N GLY A 132 -7.17 33.46 -9.30
CA GLY A 132 -8.37 34.23 -9.02
C GLY A 132 -8.63 34.54 -7.53
N LYS A 133 -7.70 34.19 -6.63
CA LYS A 133 -7.84 34.34 -5.15
C LYS A 133 -9.16 33.80 -4.59
N SER A 134 -9.73 32.82 -5.29
CA SER A 134 -11.02 32.23 -4.96
C SER A 134 -10.80 30.93 -4.19
N ALA A 135 -11.74 30.59 -3.29
CA ALA A 135 -11.72 29.28 -2.67
C ALA A 135 -11.93 28.20 -3.74
N LEU A 136 -11.22 27.08 -3.61
CA LEU A 136 -11.37 25.96 -4.54
C LEU A 136 -12.80 25.41 -4.50
N SER A 137 -13.26 24.89 -5.65
CA SER A 137 -14.43 24.01 -5.67
C SER A 137 -14.15 22.79 -4.78
N ALA A 138 -15.21 22.11 -4.31
CA ALA A 138 -15.04 21.00 -3.39
C ALA A 138 -14.26 19.83 -4.05
N ALA A 139 -14.57 19.53 -5.31
CA ALA A 139 -13.87 18.52 -6.10
C ALA A 139 -12.40 18.89 -6.38
N ASP A 140 -12.11 20.15 -6.75
CA ASP A 140 -10.73 20.59 -7.00
C ASP A 140 -9.92 20.62 -5.70
N TRP A 141 -10.53 21.00 -4.58
CA TRP A 141 -9.91 20.90 -3.25
C TRP A 141 -9.56 19.45 -2.89
N PHE A 142 -10.47 18.50 -3.11
CA PHE A 142 -10.21 17.09 -2.84
C PHE A 142 -9.02 16.57 -3.65
N GLN A 143 -8.97 16.91 -4.95
CA GLN A 143 -7.84 16.57 -5.83
C GLN A 143 -6.54 17.25 -5.39
N ALA A 144 -6.57 18.55 -5.06
CA ALA A 144 -5.42 19.28 -4.56
C ALA A 144 -4.85 18.66 -3.28
N ALA A 145 -5.72 18.31 -2.32
CA ALA A 145 -5.31 17.67 -1.07
C ALA A 145 -4.69 16.28 -1.30
N CYS A 146 -5.14 15.52 -2.30
CA CYS A 146 -4.52 14.25 -2.68
C CYS A 146 -3.08 14.42 -3.21
N LEU A 147 -2.82 15.50 -3.97
CA LEU A 147 -1.55 15.77 -4.63
C LEU A 147 -0.46 16.32 -3.71
N LEU A 148 -0.81 16.88 -2.55
CA LEU A 148 0.13 17.55 -1.63
C LEU A 148 1.38 16.73 -1.28
N HIS A 149 1.25 15.41 -1.15
CA HIS A 149 2.38 14.55 -0.82
C HIS A 149 3.33 14.32 -1.99
N ASP A 150 2.80 14.29 -3.21
CA ASP A 150 3.59 14.05 -4.41
C ASP A 150 4.36 15.32 -4.80
N GLU A 151 3.86 16.48 -4.34
CA GLU A 151 4.38 17.82 -4.63
C GLU A 151 4.73 18.63 -3.35
N PRO A 152 5.55 18.08 -2.43
CA PRO A 152 5.73 18.63 -1.07
C PRO A 152 6.49 19.96 -1.01
N GLU A 153 7.17 20.33 -2.11
CA GLU A 153 7.96 21.56 -2.21
C GLU A 153 7.36 22.53 -3.24
N SER A 154 6.19 22.24 -3.81
CA SER A 154 5.55 23.07 -4.83
C SER A 154 4.73 24.23 -4.22
N LEU A 155 4.33 25.18 -5.06
CA LEU A 155 3.40 26.25 -4.70
C LEU A 155 2.05 25.72 -4.18
N LEU A 156 1.66 24.49 -4.56
CA LEU A 156 0.42 23.89 -4.10
C LEU A 156 0.36 23.81 -2.57
N VAL A 157 1.50 23.58 -1.91
CA VAL A 157 1.57 23.48 -0.44
C VAL A 157 1.20 24.82 0.21
N ASP A 158 1.79 25.91 -0.26
CA ASP A 158 1.54 27.25 0.29
C ASP A 158 0.10 27.70 0.02
N CYS A 159 -0.41 27.44 -1.19
CA CYS A 159 -1.79 27.75 -1.55
C CYS A 159 -2.78 26.94 -0.69
N MET A 160 -2.53 25.65 -0.48
CA MET A 160 -3.37 24.81 0.38
C MET A 160 -3.25 25.18 1.86
N GLN A 161 -2.10 25.67 2.32
CA GLN A 161 -1.98 26.21 3.68
C GLN A 161 -2.84 27.47 3.84
N ARG A 162 -2.78 28.41 2.90
CA ARG A 162 -3.61 29.62 2.93
C ARG A 162 -5.11 29.30 2.84
N LEU A 163 -5.51 28.38 1.97
CA LEU A 163 -6.88 27.88 1.89
C LEU A 163 -7.32 27.25 3.23
N GLY A 164 -6.41 26.55 3.90
CA GLY A 164 -6.63 25.99 5.23
C GLY A 164 -6.86 27.07 6.29
N GLU A 165 -6.03 28.12 6.32
CA GLU A 165 -6.24 29.26 7.24
C GLU A 165 -7.54 30.01 6.95
N MET A 166 -7.99 30.07 5.69
CA MET A 166 -9.33 30.55 5.34
C MET A 166 -10.42 29.62 5.90
N CYS A 167 -10.28 28.30 5.75
CA CYS A 167 -11.25 27.32 6.28
C CYS A 167 -11.38 27.39 7.81
N ARG A 168 -10.31 27.69 8.54
CA ARG A 168 -10.39 27.88 10.01
C ARG A 168 -11.31 29.02 10.41
N LYS A 169 -11.42 30.05 9.57
CA LYS A 169 -12.22 31.25 9.80
C LYS A 169 -13.62 31.15 9.17
N ASP A 170 -13.76 30.39 8.09
CA ASP A 170 -15.02 30.19 7.36
C ASP A 170 -15.57 28.77 7.56
N VAL A 171 -16.54 28.66 8.47
CA VAL A 171 -17.23 27.41 8.79
C VAL A 171 -17.99 26.84 7.58
N THR A 172 -18.55 27.70 6.72
CA THR A 172 -19.33 27.27 5.56
C THR A 172 -18.44 26.61 4.53
N LEU A 173 -17.26 27.18 4.30
CA LEU A 173 -16.26 26.62 3.41
C LEU A 173 -15.76 25.26 3.93
N TRP A 174 -15.46 25.17 5.23
CA TRP A 174 -15.08 23.90 5.86
C TRP A 174 -16.18 22.83 5.73
N GLN A 175 -17.45 23.20 5.94
CA GLN A 175 -18.58 22.29 5.76
C GLN A 175 -18.75 21.81 4.32
N LYS A 176 -18.51 22.67 3.33
CA LYS A 176 -18.54 22.29 1.91
C LYS A 176 -17.51 21.21 1.59
N TYR A 177 -16.30 21.32 2.15
CA TYR A 177 -15.24 20.31 1.98
C TYR A 177 -15.51 19.02 2.76
N LEU A 178 -16.13 19.12 3.95
CA LEU A 178 -16.62 17.97 4.68
C LEU A 178 -17.66 17.17 3.86
N GLN A 179 -18.60 17.85 3.20
CA GLN A 179 -19.61 17.20 2.37
C GLN A 179 -19.01 16.44 1.19
N GLU A 180 -17.92 16.95 0.60
CA GLU A 180 -17.21 16.27 -0.49
C GLU A 180 -16.56 14.95 -0.03
N ILE A 181 -15.93 14.95 1.15
CA ILE A 181 -15.43 13.70 1.75
C ILE A 181 -16.58 12.71 1.97
N GLN A 182 -17.70 13.17 2.51
CA GLN A 182 -18.88 12.33 2.74
C GLN A 182 -19.43 11.76 1.43
N TYR A 183 -19.45 12.55 0.36
CA TYR A 183 -19.83 12.10 -0.98
C TYR A 183 -18.92 10.97 -1.48
N HIS A 184 -17.60 11.16 -1.47
CA HIS A 184 -16.65 10.12 -1.90
C HIS A 184 -16.73 8.85 -1.06
N LEU A 185 -16.93 8.98 0.25
CA LEU A 185 -17.11 7.84 1.15
C LEU A 185 -18.36 7.03 0.80
N ASN A 186 -19.49 7.72 0.58
CA ASN A 186 -20.76 7.07 0.26
C ASN A 186 -20.72 6.41 -1.13
N GLN A 187 -20.05 7.03 -2.09
CA GLN A 187 -19.88 6.48 -3.46
C GLN A 187 -18.76 5.43 -3.56
N LYS A 188 -17.94 5.26 -2.52
CA LYS A 188 -16.75 4.38 -2.51
C LYS A 188 -15.75 4.70 -3.64
N THR A 189 -15.63 5.98 -4.03
CA THR A 189 -14.78 6.45 -5.13
C THR A 189 -13.43 7.00 -4.65
N TYR A 190 -12.77 6.31 -3.72
CA TYR A 190 -11.52 6.78 -3.10
C TYR A 190 -10.49 5.66 -2.91
N HIS A 191 -9.21 6.04 -2.87
CA HIS A 191 -8.14 5.20 -2.35
C HIS A 191 -7.90 5.52 -0.87
N ALA A 192 -7.69 4.50 -0.04
CA ALA A 192 -7.53 4.69 1.41
C ALA A 192 -6.40 5.66 1.78
N GLN A 193 -5.26 5.59 1.07
CA GLN A 193 -4.11 6.49 1.29
C GLN A 193 -4.40 7.94 0.90
N GLN A 194 -5.25 8.18 -0.10
CA GLN A 194 -5.65 9.52 -0.52
C GLN A 194 -6.62 10.12 0.50
N LEU A 195 -7.62 9.34 0.91
CA LEU A 195 -8.59 9.75 1.90
C LEU A 195 -7.94 10.13 3.23
N ASP A 196 -6.89 9.40 3.63
CA ASP A 196 -6.14 9.72 4.84
C ASP A 196 -5.59 11.16 4.81
N LYS A 197 -4.93 11.52 3.71
CA LYS A 197 -4.36 12.86 3.50
C LYS A 197 -5.43 13.95 3.50
N VAL A 198 -6.55 13.70 2.81
CA VAL A 198 -7.64 14.67 2.69
C VAL A 198 -8.31 14.94 4.04
N ILE A 199 -8.59 13.90 4.83
CA ILE A 199 -9.20 14.05 6.15
C ILE A 199 -8.22 14.68 7.15
N ALA A 200 -6.94 14.29 7.12
CA ALA A 200 -5.91 14.89 7.96
C ALA A 200 -5.76 16.40 7.68
N TRP A 201 -5.83 16.82 6.41
CA TRP A 201 -5.85 18.23 6.04
C TRP A 201 -7.10 18.94 6.61
N LEU A 202 -8.28 18.34 6.45
CA LEU A 202 -9.53 18.96 6.91
C LEU A 202 -9.58 19.11 8.45
N GLU A 203 -9.02 18.16 9.19
CA GLU A 203 -8.91 18.21 10.64
C GLU A 203 -7.87 19.25 11.10
N LYS A 204 -6.72 19.35 10.41
CA LYS A 204 -5.67 20.36 10.71
C LYS A 204 -6.20 21.80 10.62
N TYR A 205 -7.11 22.06 9.66
CA TYR A 205 -7.65 23.39 9.37
C TYR A 205 -9.11 23.55 9.79
N ARG A 206 -9.53 22.76 10.76
CA ARG A 206 -10.88 22.79 11.33
C ARG A 206 -11.13 24.07 12.14
N PRO A 207 -12.31 24.70 12.03
CA PRO A 207 -12.73 25.74 12.97
C PRO A 207 -12.75 25.23 14.42
N GLN A 208 -12.42 26.08 15.40
CA GLN A 208 -12.24 25.67 16.81
C GLN A 208 -13.45 24.91 17.40
N GLU A 209 -14.67 25.34 17.10
CA GLU A 209 -15.92 24.78 17.64
C GLU A 209 -16.51 23.63 16.81
N LYS A 210 -15.91 23.30 15.66
CA LYS A 210 -16.38 22.20 14.83
C LYS A 210 -15.56 20.96 15.14
N HIS A 211 -16.18 19.80 14.96
CA HIS A 211 -15.54 18.49 15.08
C HIS A 211 -15.99 17.66 13.88
N LEU A 212 -15.17 16.72 13.43
CA LEU A 212 -15.65 15.72 12.48
C LEU A 212 -16.79 14.93 13.14
N PRO A 213 -17.88 14.62 12.41
CA PRO A 213 -18.91 13.71 12.91
C PRO A 213 -18.29 12.40 13.37
N ALA A 214 -18.77 11.83 14.48
CA ALA A 214 -18.18 10.65 15.12
C ALA A 214 -18.02 9.48 14.13
N LEU A 215 -19.02 9.21 13.29
CA LEU A 215 -18.95 8.14 12.27
C LEU A 215 -17.85 8.40 11.24
N LEU A 216 -17.62 9.65 10.85
CA LEU A 216 -16.54 9.99 9.92
C LEU A 216 -15.18 9.81 10.59
N GLN A 217 -15.06 10.23 11.85
CA GLN A 217 -13.85 10.05 12.65
C GLN A 217 -13.53 8.54 12.83
N LEU A 218 -14.55 7.72 13.08
CA LEU A 218 -14.44 6.26 13.15
C LEU A 218 -13.93 5.70 11.82
N ARG A 219 -14.56 6.04 10.70
CA ARG A 219 -14.16 5.55 9.36
C ARG A 219 -12.73 5.93 8.99
N PHE A 220 -12.33 7.17 9.31
CA PHE A 220 -10.98 7.68 9.08
C PHE A 220 -9.92 6.92 9.89
N GLN A 221 -10.08 6.89 11.22
CA GLN A 221 -9.14 6.20 12.10
C GLN A 221 -9.09 4.70 11.80
N ALA A 222 -10.23 4.10 11.44
CA ALA A 222 -10.26 2.72 10.98
C ALA A 222 -9.42 2.52 9.71
N ALA A 223 -9.48 3.45 8.75
CA ALA A 223 -8.70 3.35 7.51
C ALA A 223 -7.19 3.47 7.77
N GLN A 224 -6.78 4.37 8.66
CA GLN A 224 -5.40 4.48 9.14
C GLN A 224 -4.93 3.16 9.78
N LEU A 225 -5.75 2.61 10.67
CA LEU A 225 -5.45 1.32 11.31
C LEU A 225 -5.35 0.17 10.29
N ALA A 226 -6.16 0.19 9.22
CA ALA A 226 -6.04 -0.81 8.15
C ALA A 226 -4.71 -0.69 7.39
N VAL A 227 -4.23 0.53 7.14
CA VAL A 227 -2.91 0.76 6.53
C VAL A 227 -1.80 0.27 7.47
N ASP A 228 -1.89 0.59 8.76
CA ASP A 228 -0.93 0.11 9.76
C ASP A 228 -0.90 -1.42 9.82
N ASN A 229 -2.07 -2.07 9.84
CA ASN A 229 -2.18 -3.53 9.80
C ASN A 229 -1.53 -4.14 8.55
N HIS A 230 -1.76 -3.56 7.37
CA HIS A 230 -1.12 -4.01 6.12
C HIS A 230 0.41 -3.88 6.15
N MET A 231 0.92 -2.92 6.91
CA MET A 231 2.35 -2.73 7.14
C MET A 231 2.85 -3.56 8.33
N GLY A 232 2.00 -4.30 9.05
CA GLY A 232 2.37 -5.06 10.23
C GLY A 232 2.66 -4.19 11.47
N ARG A 233 2.17 -2.95 11.50
CA ARG A 233 2.33 -1.98 12.58
C ARG A 233 1.18 -2.06 13.56
N MET A 234 1.42 -1.58 14.78
CA MET A 234 0.39 -1.35 15.80
C MET A 234 0.51 0.09 16.31
N ASN A 235 -0.49 0.92 16.02
CA ASN A 235 -0.56 2.27 16.54
C ASN A 235 -1.37 2.28 17.86
N LEU A 236 -0.65 2.17 18.98
CA LEU A 236 -1.25 2.14 20.32
C LEU A 236 -2.09 3.39 20.62
N LEU A 237 -1.70 4.56 20.09
CA LEU A 237 -2.41 5.82 20.31
C LEU A 237 -3.80 5.82 19.65
N ALA A 238 -4.00 5.02 18.61
CA ALA A 238 -5.28 4.94 17.89
C ALA A 238 -6.30 4.03 18.59
N ILE A 239 -5.88 3.13 19.49
CA ILE A 239 -6.74 2.08 20.06
C ILE A 239 -7.84 2.67 20.94
N GLN A 240 -7.48 3.44 21.96
CA GLN A 240 -8.44 3.96 22.93
C GLN A 240 -9.50 4.88 22.29
N PRO A 241 -9.14 5.83 21.41
CA PRO A 241 -10.13 6.63 20.69
C PRO A 241 -11.09 5.79 19.83
N LEU A 242 -10.57 4.78 19.12
CA LEU A 242 -11.40 3.88 18.30
C LEU A 242 -12.38 3.07 19.14
N LEU A 243 -11.95 2.56 20.31
CA LEU A 243 -12.83 1.85 21.23
C LEU A 243 -13.93 2.76 21.79
N GLN A 244 -13.59 4.02 22.11
CA GLN A 244 -14.55 5.00 22.60
C GLN A 244 -15.58 5.37 21.52
N LEU A 245 -15.13 5.66 20.29
CA LEU A 245 -16.02 5.88 19.15
C LEU A 245 -16.90 4.65 18.88
N GLY A 246 -16.31 3.46 18.95
CA GLY A 246 -17.01 2.19 18.78
C GLY A 246 -18.15 2.00 19.78
N LYS A 247 -17.94 2.34 21.06
CA LYS A 247 -18.99 2.31 22.09
C LYS A 247 -20.11 3.31 21.81
N THR A 248 -19.76 4.55 21.45
CA THR A 248 -20.76 5.59 21.16
C THR A 248 -21.60 5.25 19.93
N LEU A 249 -20.98 4.68 18.90
CA LEU A 249 -21.61 4.41 17.60
C LEU A 249 -22.15 2.98 17.46
N GLN A 250 -22.10 2.18 18.53
CA GLN A 250 -22.44 0.75 18.45
C GLN A 250 -23.85 0.50 17.89
N ILE A 251 -24.80 1.37 18.22
CA ILE A 251 -26.19 1.29 17.74
C ILE A 251 -26.33 1.98 16.38
N GLU A 252 -25.72 3.15 16.19
CA GLU A 252 -25.89 3.99 15.00
C GLU A 252 -25.16 3.44 13.76
N ALA A 253 -24.07 2.71 13.97
CA ALA A 253 -23.16 2.23 12.92
C ALA A 253 -22.53 0.88 13.26
N ALA A 254 -23.34 -0.09 13.70
CA ALA A 254 -22.89 -1.41 14.14
C ALA A 254 -21.97 -2.13 13.14
N THR A 255 -22.22 -1.99 11.83
CA THR A 255 -21.38 -2.58 10.78
C THR A 255 -19.97 -2.00 10.78
N GLU A 256 -19.82 -0.68 10.80
CA GLU A 256 -18.53 0.01 10.84
C GLU A 256 -17.79 -0.25 12.15
N VAL A 257 -18.52 -0.28 13.27
CA VAL A 257 -17.96 -0.60 14.58
C VAL A 257 -17.40 -2.04 14.59
N ALA A 258 -18.13 -3.02 14.04
CA ALA A 258 -17.63 -4.38 13.89
C ALA A 258 -16.37 -4.47 13.00
N GLN A 259 -16.28 -3.65 11.95
CA GLN A 259 -15.06 -3.54 11.14
C GLN A 259 -13.88 -2.99 11.95
N VAL A 260 -14.12 -2.00 12.83
CA VAL A 260 -13.08 -1.48 13.73
C VAL A 260 -12.59 -2.55 14.69
N TYR A 261 -13.48 -3.30 15.34
CA TYR A 261 -13.07 -4.41 16.20
C TYR A 261 -12.27 -5.48 15.44
N SER A 262 -12.65 -5.78 14.19
CA SER A 262 -11.87 -6.68 13.32
C SER A 262 -10.45 -6.17 13.09
N ARG A 263 -10.30 -4.87 12.82
CA ARG A 263 -8.98 -4.25 12.57
C ARG A 263 -8.14 -4.16 13.84
N LEU A 264 -8.75 -3.87 14.98
CA LEU A 264 -8.07 -3.87 16.28
C LEU A 264 -7.58 -5.28 16.64
N ALA A 265 -8.39 -6.31 16.35
CA ALA A 265 -7.97 -7.70 16.54
C ALA A 265 -6.77 -8.06 15.66
N VAL A 266 -6.74 -7.63 14.39
CA VAL A 266 -5.56 -7.80 13.53
C VAL A 266 -4.33 -7.08 14.11
N ALA A 267 -4.49 -5.85 14.60
CA ALA A 267 -3.40 -5.11 15.23
C ALA A 267 -2.83 -5.83 16.45
N ALA A 268 -3.70 -6.43 17.27
CA ALA A 268 -3.29 -7.27 18.40
C ALA A 268 -2.57 -8.56 17.94
N THR A 269 -3.04 -9.21 16.88
CA THR A 269 -2.35 -10.40 16.32
C THR A 269 -0.96 -10.07 15.78
N ASN A 270 -0.73 -8.86 15.24
CA ASN A 270 0.59 -8.41 14.80
C ASN A 270 1.62 -8.31 15.93
N VAL A 271 1.17 -8.31 17.19
CA VAL A 271 2.05 -8.28 18.38
C VAL A 271 1.87 -9.50 19.28
N PHE A 272 1.28 -10.58 18.77
CA PHE A 272 1.05 -11.85 19.47
C PHE A 272 0.10 -11.75 20.69
N GLU A 273 -0.76 -10.73 20.72
CA GLU A 273 -1.77 -10.50 21.75
C GLU A 273 -3.09 -11.21 21.42
N PHE A 274 -3.06 -12.55 21.36
CA PHE A 274 -4.19 -13.36 20.86
C PHE A 274 -5.42 -13.32 21.78
N ASP A 275 -5.25 -13.26 23.09
CA ASP A 275 -6.37 -13.10 24.04
C ASP A 275 -7.09 -11.77 23.86
N SER A 276 -6.34 -10.68 23.68
CA SER A 276 -6.88 -9.36 23.37
C SER A 276 -7.65 -9.38 22.04
N ALA A 277 -7.08 -9.99 21.00
CA ALA A 277 -7.74 -10.16 19.70
C ALA A 277 -9.06 -10.94 19.83
N LYS A 278 -9.05 -12.05 20.58
CA LYS A 278 -10.22 -12.89 20.85
C LYS A 278 -11.33 -12.09 21.52
N ASN A 279 -11.00 -11.37 22.59
CA ASN A 279 -11.96 -10.54 23.33
C ASN A 279 -12.62 -9.48 22.43
N LEU A 280 -11.84 -8.83 21.55
CA LEU A 280 -12.36 -7.85 20.59
C LEU A 280 -13.35 -8.47 19.60
N ILE A 281 -13.03 -9.62 19.01
CA ILE A 281 -13.91 -10.30 18.05
C ILE A 281 -15.15 -10.86 18.74
N THR A 282 -15.01 -11.49 19.91
CA THR A 282 -16.15 -12.00 20.68
C THR A 282 -17.11 -10.89 21.07
N HIS A 283 -16.60 -9.72 21.47
CA HIS A 283 -17.43 -8.54 21.75
C HIS A 283 -18.16 -8.05 20.50
N ALA A 284 -17.50 -8.00 19.34
CA ALA A 284 -18.17 -7.61 18.10
C ALA A 284 -19.26 -8.61 17.67
N LEU A 285 -19.04 -9.91 17.90
CA LEU A 285 -20.03 -10.95 17.62
C LEU A 285 -21.26 -10.87 18.54
N SER A 286 -21.12 -10.37 19.78
CA SER A 286 -22.25 -10.26 20.70
C SER A 286 -23.29 -9.21 20.29
N VAL A 287 -22.96 -8.33 19.34
CA VAL A 287 -23.91 -7.35 18.75
C VAL A 287 -24.96 -8.06 17.87
N GLY A 288 -24.64 -9.23 17.34
CA GLY A 288 -25.55 -10.06 16.55
C GLY A 288 -25.58 -9.74 15.05
N GLU A 289 -25.93 -10.76 14.25
CA GLU A 289 -25.89 -10.71 12.78
C GLU A 289 -26.79 -9.61 12.20
N MET A 290 -28.01 -9.43 12.73
CA MET A 290 -28.96 -8.47 12.17
C MET A 290 -28.45 -7.03 12.22
N ALA A 291 -27.80 -6.64 13.32
CA ALA A 291 -27.27 -5.29 13.48
C ALA A 291 -25.95 -5.09 12.70
N VAL A 292 -25.06 -6.07 12.75
CA VAL A 292 -23.73 -5.98 12.09
C VAL A 292 -23.81 -6.20 10.56
N GLY A 293 -24.86 -6.88 10.09
CA GLY A 293 -24.98 -7.32 8.71
C GLY A 293 -24.22 -8.62 8.45
N ARG A 294 -24.86 -9.54 7.71
CA ARG A 294 -24.36 -10.91 7.45
C ARG A 294 -22.92 -10.97 6.93
N LEU A 295 -22.57 -10.12 5.96
CA LEU A 295 -21.23 -10.11 5.38
C LEU A 295 -20.16 -9.82 6.44
N GLN A 296 -20.39 -8.80 7.28
CA GLN A 296 -19.42 -8.43 8.30
C GLN A 296 -19.43 -9.43 9.46
N PHE A 297 -20.59 -9.99 9.80
CA PHE A 297 -20.69 -11.06 10.78
C PHE A 297 -19.93 -12.33 10.36
N ALA A 298 -20.01 -12.72 9.09
CA ALA A 298 -19.23 -13.81 8.52
C ALA A 298 -17.72 -13.53 8.57
N ARG A 299 -17.29 -12.29 8.31
CA ARG A 299 -15.88 -11.88 8.49
C ARG A 299 -15.41 -11.97 9.94
N LEU A 300 -16.26 -11.60 10.91
CA LEU A 300 -15.96 -11.78 12.33
C LEU A 300 -15.78 -13.26 12.68
N GLN A 301 -16.65 -14.14 12.17
CA GLN A 301 -16.51 -15.59 12.34
C GLN A 301 -15.19 -16.11 11.75
N SER A 302 -14.86 -15.69 10.53
CA SER A 302 -13.57 -16.01 9.90
C SER A 302 -12.40 -15.53 10.76
N GLY A 303 -12.46 -14.28 11.26
CA GLY A 303 -11.45 -13.72 12.16
C GLY A 303 -11.29 -14.50 13.47
N LEU A 304 -12.39 -14.96 14.07
CA LEU A 304 -12.34 -15.80 15.27
C LEU A 304 -11.71 -17.17 14.98
N GLY A 305 -12.00 -17.74 13.81
CA GLY A 305 -11.34 -18.95 13.34
C GLY A 305 -9.82 -18.78 13.22
N GLN A 306 -9.36 -17.64 12.69
CA GLN A 306 -7.93 -17.31 12.63
C GLN A 306 -7.30 -17.23 14.02
N ILE A 307 -7.98 -16.60 14.98
CA ILE A 307 -7.48 -16.47 16.36
C ILE A 307 -7.34 -17.84 17.03
N TYR A 308 -8.33 -18.72 16.88
CA TYR A 308 -8.21 -20.09 17.38
C TYR A 308 -7.10 -20.88 16.69
N ALA A 309 -6.86 -20.66 15.39
CA ALA A 309 -5.72 -21.26 14.69
C ALA A 309 -4.37 -20.75 15.23
N PHE A 310 -4.26 -19.47 15.59
CA PHE A 310 -3.06 -18.93 16.28
C PHE A 310 -2.83 -19.59 17.64
N GLU A 311 -3.89 -19.97 18.36
CA GLU A 311 -3.83 -20.68 19.64
C GLU A 311 -3.71 -22.21 19.48
N HIS A 312 -3.47 -22.72 18.27
CA HIS A 312 -3.43 -24.16 17.96
C HIS A 312 -4.72 -24.94 18.30
N LYS A 313 -5.86 -24.24 18.42
CA LYS A 313 -7.19 -24.82 18.68
C LYS A 313 -7.92 -25.09 17.37
N TYR A 314 -7.37 -26.05 16.64
CA TYR A 314 -7.72 -26.39 15.26
C TYR A 314 -9.17 -26.77 15.02
N ASP A 315 -9.78 -27.56 15.92
CA ASP A 315 -11.20 -27.94 15.78
C ASP A 315 -12.13 -26.73 15.91
N LEU A 316 -11.86 -25.85 16.88
CA LEU A 316 -12.61 -24.61 17.07
C LEU A 316 -12.41 -23.67 15.88
N ALA A 317 -11.17 -23.55 15.39
CA ALA A 317 -10.88 -22.76 14.19
C ALA A 317 -11.74 -23.21 12.99
N ASN A 318 -11.80 -24.53 12.75
CA ASN A 318 -12.59 -25.10 11.66
C ASN A 318 -14.09 -24.88 11.83
N GLN A 319 -14.63 -24.99 13.05
CA GLN A 319 -16.04 -24.67 13.31
C GLN A 319 -16.38 -23.24 12.89
N HIS A 320 -15.54 -22.27 13.27
CA HIS A 320 -15.74 -20.87 12.93
C HIS A 320 -15.55 -20.57 11.44
N PHE A 321 -14.55 -21.18 10.80
CA PHE A 321 -14.39 -21.04 9.34
C PHE A 321 -15.57 -21.63 8.57
N ASN A 322 -16.06 -22.80 8.96
CA ASN A 322 -17.25 -23.40 8.34
C ASN A 322 -18.50 -22.53 8.55
N GLN A 323 -18.67 -21.96 9.75
CA GLN A 323 -19.75 -21.02 10.02
C GLN A 323 -19.65 -19.77 9.13
N ALA A 324 -18.44 -19.21 8.95
CA ALA A 324 -18.22 -18.08 8.07
C ALA A 324 -18.58 -18.40 6.60
N LEU A 325 -18.13 -19.56 6.09
CA LEU A 325 -18.43 -20.01 4.73
C LEU A 325 -19.94 -20.20 4.51
N ASN A 326 -20.63 -20.86 5.46
CA ASN A 326 -22.09 -21.01 5.41
C ASN A 326 -22.80 -19.65 5.36
N LEU A 327 -22.34 -18.66 6.14
CA LEU A 327 -22.90 -17.31 6.11
C LEU A 327 -22.64 -16.59 4.80
N PHE A 328 -21.45 -16.77 4.19
CA PHE A 328 -21.16 -16.21 2.87
C PHE A 328 -22.02 -16.85 1.77
N ASP A 329 -22.35 -18.15 1.87
CA ASP A 329 -23.26 -18.83 0.95
C ASP A 329 -24.68 -18.25 1.01
N LEU A 330 -25.09 -17.74 2.16
CA LEU A 330 -26.39 -17.13 2.38
C LEU A 330 -26.47 -15.64 1.96
N LEU A 331 -25.43 -15.05 1.37
CA LEU A 331 -25.47 -13.69 0.83
C LEU A 331 -26.24 -13.62 -0.49
N SER A 332 -26.99 -12.55 -0.72
CA SER A 332 -27.71 -12.35 -1.98
C SER A 332 -26.78 -12.02 -3.16
N ASP A 333 -25.68 -11.31 -2.89
CA ASP A 333 -24.63 -11.00 -3.86
C ASP A 333 -23.47 -11.99 -3.70
N GLN A 334 -23.45 -13.01 -4.55
CA GLN A 334 -22.43 -14.06 -4.52
C GLN A 334 -21.07 -13.58 -5.05
N GLU A 335 -21.04 -12.57 -5.92
CA GLU A 335 -19.78 -12.00 -6.41
C GLU A 335 -19.09 -11.19 -5.30
N ALA A 336 -19.85 -10.44 -4.50
CA ALA A 336 -19.32 -9.77 -3.32
C ALA A 336 -18.77 -10.76 -2.27
N ALA A 337 -19.37 -11.95 -2.16
CA ALA A 337 -18.97 -12.98 -1.20
C ALA A 337 -17.69 -13.74 -1.62
N LYS A 338 -17.43 -13.86 -2.92
CA LYS A 338 -16.38 -14.73 -3.48
C LYS A 338 -15.00 -14.46 -2.90
N LYS A 339 -14.61 -13.19 -2.80
CA LYS A 339 -13.30 -12.81 -2.25
C LYS A 339 -13.14 -13.24 -0.80
N ASP A 340 -14.16 -13.01 0.04
CA ASP A 340 -14.12 -13.37 1.45
C ASP A 340 -14.20 -14.90 1.67
N LYS A 341 -14.92 -15.62 0.81
CA LYS A 341 -14.91 -17.09 0.78
C LYS A 341 -13.52 -17.63 0.46
N THR A 342 -12.92 -17.19 -0.63
CA THR A 342 -11.56 -17.63 -1.02
C THR A 342 -10.54 -17.31 0.07
N GLN A 343 -10.60 -16.12 0.67
CA GLN A 343 -9.73 -15.74 1.77
C GLN A 343 -9.92 -16.66 3.01
N THR A 344 -11.16 -17.02 3.33
CA THR A 344 -11.45 -17.93 4.45
C THR A 344 -11.00 -19.36 4.17
N GLN A 345 -11.16 -19.83 2.92
CA GLN A 345 -10.64 -21.14 2.48
C GLN A 345 -9.10 -21.19 2.53
N ILE A 346 -8.42 -20.11 2.16
CA ILE A 346 -6.96 -19.97 2.33
C ILE A 346 -6.58 -20.17 3.81
N TYR A 347 -7.29 -19.52 4.74
CA TYR A 347 -7.04 -19.71 6.17
C TYR A 347 -7.31 -21.14 6.65
N GLN A 348 -8.38 -21.79 6.15
CA GLN A 348 -8.63 -23.20 6.44
C GLN A 348 -7.48 -24.10 5.97
N ILE A 349 -6.95 -23.89 4.76
CA ILE A 349 -5.83 -24.69 4.25
C ILE A 349 -4.60 -24.50 5.16
N HIS A 350 -4.26 -23.25 5.51
CA HIS A 350 -3.14 -23.00 6.43
C HIS A 350 -3.32 -23.70 7.77
N GLN A 351 -4.53 -23.67 8.32
CA GLN A 351 -4.85 -24.37 9.56
C GLN A 351 -4.69 -25.90 9.41
N TYR A 352 -5.21 -26.51 8.34
CA TYR A 352 -5.07 -27.95 8.11
C TYR A 352 -3.62 -28.39 7.94
N LEU A 353 -2.81 -27.57 7.27
CA LEU A 353 -1.36 -27.81 7.15
C LEU A 353 -0.71 -27.87 8.54
N ASP A 354 -1.02 -26.90 9.41
CA ASP A 354 -0.44 -26.80 10.75
C ASP A 354 -0.97 -27.87 11.71
N ALA A 355 -2.18 -28.39 11.48
CA ALA A 355 -2.75 -29.50 12.21
C ALA A 355 -2.19 -30.87 11.77
N GLY A 356 -1.34 -30.91 10.73
CA GLY A 356 -0.82 -32.16 10.20
C GLY A 356 -1.90 -33.03 9.55
N ALA A 357 -2.90 -32.42 8.91
CA ALA A 357 -3.91 -33.15 8.17
C ALA A 357 -3.29 -34.02 7.07
N ASN A 358 -3.97 -35.09 6.66
CA ASN A 358 -3.54 -35.88 5.50
C ASN A 358 -4.01 -35.24 4.17
N TRP A 359 -3.38 -35.66 3.08
CA TRP A 359 -3.68 -35.15 1.74
C TRP A 359 -5.16 -35.30 1.36
N GLN A 360 -5.78 -36.43 1.67
CA GLN A 360 -7.18 -36.72 1.32
C GLN A 360 -8.14 -35.72 1.98
N THR A 361 -7.82 -35.28 3.20
CA THR A 361 -8.62 -34.30 3.95
C THR A 361 -8.49 -32.90 3.37
N ILE A 362 -7.26 -32.48 3.01
CA ILE A 362 -7.00 -31.11 2.59
C ILE A 362 -7.28 -30.88 1.09
N LYS A 363 -7.19 -31.93 0.26
CA LYS A 363 -7.29 -31.82 -1.21
C LYS A 363 -8.52 -31.06 -1.70
N PRO A 364 -9.75 -31.29 -1.17
CA PRO A 364 -10.93 -30.55 -1.65
C PRO A 364 -10.80 -29.03 -1.46
N PHE A 365 -10.17 -28.61 -0.35
CA PHE A 365 -9.93 -27.19 -0.07
C PHE A 365 -8.85 -26.63 -1.00
N VAL A 366 -7.78 -27.40 -1.24
CA VAL A 366 -6.73 -27.03 -2.21
C VAL A 366 -7.31 -26.89 -3.61
N ASP A 367 -8.16 -27.82 -4.05
CA ASP A 367 -8.82 -27.75 -5.36
C ASP A 367 -9.70 -26.49 -5.50
N ALA A 368 -10.38 -26.08 -4.43
CA ALA A 368 -11.22 -24.88 -4.42
C ALA A 368 -10.41 -23.58 -4.59
N VAL A 369 -9.20 -23.52 -4.03
CA VAL A 369 -8.34 -22.31 -4.05
C VAL A 369 -7.36 -22.30 -5.23
N CYS A 370 -6.68 -23.42 -5.47
CA CYS A 370 -5.64 -23.55 -6.49
C CYS A 370 -6.21 -24.03 -7.85
N GLY A 371 -7.42 -24.59 -7.86
CA GLY A 371 -7.99 -25.30 -9.01
C GLY A 371 -7.71 -26.81 -8.92
N ASN A 372 -8.54 -27.59 -9.60
CA ASN A 372 -8.53 -29.07 -9.58
C ASN A 372 -7.33 -29.72 -10.29
N ASP A 373 -6.44 -28.92 -10.88
CA ASP A 373 -5.27 -29.36 -11.65
C ASP A 373 -4.04 -28.58 -11.17
N LEU A 374 -3.27 -29.20 -10.27
CA LEU A 374 -2.08 -28.59 -9.67
C LEU A 374 -0.96 -28.33 -10.67
N ASN A 375 -0.90 -29.10 -11.77
CA ASN A 375 0.09 -28.88 -12.83
C ASN A 375 -0.21 -27.58 -13.57
N LYS A 376 -1.49 -27.29 -13.86
CA LYS A 376 -1.90 -25.98 -14.38
C LYS A 376 -1.69 -24.86 -13.37
N ALA A 377 -1.95 -25.12 -12.08
CA ALA A 377 -1.67 -24.16 -11.03
C ALA A 377 -0.17 -23.81 -10.95
N ALA A 378 0.72 -24.80 -11.08
CA ALA A 378 2.16 -24.62 -11.11
C ALA A 378 2.61 -23.68 -12.24
N LEU A 379 2.15 -23.92 -13.47
CA LEU A 379 2.45 -23.05 -14.62
C LEU A 379 1.94 -21.63 -14.39
N ARG A 380 0.70 -21.50 -13.91
CA ARG A 380 0.07 -20.21 -13.63
C ARG A 380 0.87 -19.43 -12.59
N PHE A 381 1.19 -20.03 -11.45
CA PHE A 381 1.92 -19.36 -10.37
C PHE A 381 3.41 -19.15 -10.67
N ALA A 382 4.00 -19.92 -11.58
CA ALA A 382 5.35 -19.67 -12.04
C ALA A 382 5.42 -18.42 -12.95
N GLN A 383 4.52 -18.31 -13.93
CA GLN A 383 4.63 -17.31 -15.01
C GLN A 383 3.82 -16.02 -14.76
N TYR A 384 2.68 -16.12 -14.07
CA TYR A 384 1.73 -15.02 -13.94
C TYR A 384 1.79 -14.37 -12.55
N GLY A 385 2.56 -13.29 -12.46
CA GLY A 385 2.54 -12.35 -11.35
C GLY A 385 1.31 -11.45 -11.34
N GLN A 386 0.10 -12.01 -11.22
CA GLN A 386 -1.03 -11.18 -10.86
C GLN A 386 -1.02 -10.98 -9.34
N ASP A 387 -0.73 -9.76 -8.89
CA ASP A 387 -0.75 -9.39 -7.46
C ASP A 387 -2.07 -9.77 -6.75
N ASN A 388 -3.16 -9.96 -7.50
CA ASN A 388 -4.46 -10.36 -6.97
C ASN A 388 -4.53 -11.83 -6.49
N LYS A 389 -3.57 -12.70 -6.84
CA LYS A 389 -3.56 -14.15 -6.48
C LYS A 389 -2.35 -14.58 -5.64
N ARG A 390 -1.65 -13.62 -5.04
CA ARG A 390 -0.42 -13.85 -4.27
C ARG A 390 -0.64 -14.74 -3.03
N PHE A 391 -1.82 -14.70 -2.41
CA PHE A 391 -2.11 -15.53 -1.23
C PHE A 391 -2.40 -16.99 -1.62
N GLU A 392 -3.05 -17.21 -2.75
CA GLU A 392 -3.25 -18.53 -3.35
C GLU A 392 -1.91 -19.13 -3.79
N HIS A 393 -1.01 -18.31 -4.34
CA HIS A 393 0.36 -18.73 -4.65
C HIS A 393 1.12 -19.14 -3.38
N HIS A 394 1.04 -18.32 -2.33
CA HIS A 394 1.63 -18.65 -1.04
C HIS A 394 1.15 -20.02 -0.51
N VAL A 395 -0.17 -20.24 -0.46
CA VAL A 395 -0.76 -21.54 -0.08
C VAL A 395 -0.26 -22.67 -0.96
N PHE A 396 -0.23 -22.47 -2.28
CA PHE A 396 0.24 -23.46 -3.23
C PHE A 396 1.67 -23.94 -2.93
N LEU A 397 2.59 -23.01 -2.61
CA LEU A 397 3.96 -23.37 -2.25
C LEU A 397 4.04 -24.17 -0.93
N ARG A 398 3.23 -23.79 0.07
CA ARG A 398 3.17 -24.52 1.35
C ARG A 398 2.60 -25.93 1.21
N VAL A 399 1.57 -26.09 0.40
CA VAL A 399 1.01 -27.40 0.08
C VAL A 399 2.09 -28.27 -0.56
N MET A 400 2.83 -27.73 -1.52
CA MET A 400 3.96 -28.45 -2.11
C MET A 400 5.05 -28.74 -1.09
N ALA A 401 5.33 -27.88 -0.11
CA ALA A 401 6.33 -28.15 0.93
C ALA A 401 5.92 -29.31 1.87
N ASN A 402 4.63 -29.45 2.17
CA ASN A 402 4.12 -30.45 3.13
C ASN A 402 3.78 -31.81 2.49
N TYR A 403 3.31 -31.84 1.23
CA TYR A 403 2.84 -33.07 0.56
C TYR A 403 3.69 -33.37 -0.67
N GLY A 404 4.94 -33.74 -0.43
CA GLY A 404 5.92 -33.82 -1.51
C GLY A 404 5.64 -34.91 -2.54
N ASP A 405 5.22 -36.07 -2.09
CA ASP A 405 4.95 -37.21 -2.97
C ASP A 405 3.67 -36.97 -3.77
N GLU A 406 2.62 -36.47 -3.12
CA GLU A 406 1.32 -36.21 -3.76
C GLU A 406 1.38 -35.02 -4.74
N CYS A 407 2.28 -34.07 -4.51
CA CYS A 407 2.44 -32.88 -5.34
C CYS A 407 3.68 -32.92 -6.25
N GLN A 408 4.39 -34.06 -6.35
CA GLN A 408 5.70 -34.14 -7.02
C GLN A 408 5.67 -33.58 -8.45
N ALA A 409 4.71 -34.01 -9.28
CA ALA A 409 4.60 -33.55 -10.66
C ALA A 409 4.40 -32.03 -10.77
N ALA A 410 3.53 -31.45 -9.93
CA ALA A 410 3.28 -30.01 -9.92
C ALA A 410 4.50 -29.23 -9.40
N ARG A 411 5.20 -29.77 -8.39
CA ARG A 411 6.43 -29.23 -7.84
C ARG A 411 7.53 -29.17 -8.90
N ASP A 412 7.73 -30.25 -9.66
CA ASP A 412 8.71 -30.32 -10.73
C ASP A 412 8.40 -29.31 -11.84
N ILE A 413 7.13 -29.19 -12.25
CA ILE A 413 6.70 -28.17 -13.22
C ILE A 413 7.00 -26.77 -12.70
N TYR A 414 6.71 -26.49 -11.43
CA TYR A 414 6.95 -25.18 -10.82
C TYR A 414 8.45 -24.83 -10.81
N LEU A 415 9.30 -25.77 -10.36
CA LEU A 415 10.76 -25.63 -10.29
C LEU A 415 11.41 -25.52 -11.69
N ASN A 416 10.95 -26.31 -12.66
CA ASN A 416 11.44 -26.25 -14.04
C ASN A 416 11.13 -24.90 -14.72
N ASN A 417 10.13 -24.16 -14.21
CA ASN A 417 9.79 -22.82 -14.67
C ASN A 417 10.44 -21.69 -13.84
N MET A 418 11.45 -21.98 -13.01
CA MET A 418 12.12 -21.00 -12.16
C MET A 418 12.61 -19.75 -12.91
N ALA A 419 13.08 -19.89 -14.16
CA ALA A 419 13.52 -18.75 -14.97
C ALA A 419 12.40 -17.71 -15.23
N ASN A 420 11.14 -18.13 -15.12
CA ASN A 420 9.96 -17.30 -15.37
C ASN A 420 9.31 -16.79 -14.08
N TRP A 421 9.83 -17.12 -12.90
CA TRP A 421 9.23 -16.77 -11.63
C TRP A 421 9.12 -15.27 -11.43
N TYR A 422 7.87 -14.80 -11.41
CA TYR A 422 7.57 -13.41 -11.08
C TYR A 422 8.03 -13.04 -9.65
N GLN A 423 8.53 -11.81 -9.52
CA GLN A 423 8.94 -11.19 -8.26
C GLN A 423 7.98 -10.03 -7.96
N GLY A 424 7.40 -10.03 -6.76
CA GLY A 424 6.57 -8.92 -6.29
C GLY A 424 7.12 -8.31 -5.01
N THR A 425 6.39 -7.34 -4.47
CA THR A 425 6.76 -6.63 -3.24
C THR A 425 5.61 -6.59 -2.25
N GLY A 426 5.94 -6.53 -0.96
CA GLY A 426 4.96 -6.50 0.13
C GLY A 426 4.33 -7.87 0.44
N HIS A 427 3.66 -7.97 1.59
CA HIS A 427 3.11 -9.23 2.07
C HIS A 427 2.08 -9.84 1.10
N PRO A 428 2.15 -11.14 0.76
CA PRO A 428 3.02 -12.20 1.32
C PRO A 428 4.25 -12.56 0.47
N TRP A 429 4.77 -11.67 -0.38
CA TRP A 429 5.89 -11.99 -1.27
C TRP A 429 7.15 -12.47 -0.54
N GLN A 430 7.41 -11.98 0.66
CA GLN A 430 8.49 -12.51 1.50
C GLN A 430 8.31 -13.99 1.86
N LEU A 431 7.07 -14.46 2.06
CA LEU A 431 6.78 -15.86 2.36
C LEU A 431 6.85 -16.70 1.08
N ILE A 432 6.40 -16.17 -0.05
CA ILE A 432 6.55 -16.81 -1.35
C ILE A 432 8.04 -17.10 -1.61
N ASP A 433 8.92 -16.15 -1.35
CA ASP A 433 10.36 -16.34 -1.55
C ASP A 433 11.00 -17.25 -0.48
N LEU A 434 10.53 -17.22 0.77
CA LEU A 434 10.90 -18.23 1.78
C LEU A 434 10.60 -19.64 1.25
N TRP A 435 9.38 -19.89 0.77
CA TRP A 435 8.98 -21.21 0.31
C TRP A 435 9.64 -21.62 -1.01
N ARG A 436 9.98 -20.66 -1.88
CA ARG A 436 10.83 -20.92 -3.05
C ARG A 436 12.23 -21.37 -2.63
N GLY A 437 12.84 -20.69 -1.66
CA GLY A 437 14.12 -21.09 -1.07
C GLY A 437 14.04 -22.51 -0.47
N TRP A 438 12.98 -22.80 0.27
CA TRP A 438 12.70 -24.12 0.82
C TRP A 438 12.64 -25.21 -0.26
N LEU A 439 11.79 -25.03 -1.27
CA LEU A 439 11.60 -26.03 -2.33
C LEU A 439 12.90 -26.28 -3.13
N LEU A 440 13.68 -25.23 -3.41
CA LEU A 440 14.97 -25.37 -4.10
C LEU A 440 16.02 -26.10 -3.26
N HIS A 441 16.05 -25.85 -1.94
CA HIS A 441 16.97 -26.56 -1.04
C HIS A 441 16.67 -28.06 -1.06
N PHE A 442 15.41 -28.44 -0.84
CA PHE A 442 15.00 -29.84 -0.74
C PHE A 442 14.81 -30.55 -2.09
N SER A 443 14.88 -29.83 -3.22
CA SER A 443 15.00 -30.46 -4.55
C SER A 443 16.44 -30.83 -4.92
N GLY A 444 17.42 -30.55 -4.07
CA GLY A 444 18.85 -30.74 -4.37
C GLY A 444 19.46 -29.66 -5.27
N SER A 445 18.70 -28.62 -5.62
CA SER A 445 19.15 -27.50 -6.48
C SER A 445 19.90 -26.44 -5.67
N GLN A 446 20.85 -26.87 -4.84
CA GLN A 446 21.64 -26.01 -3.94
C GLN A 446 22.56 -25.08 -4.74
N THR A 447 22.05 -23.88 -5.03
CA THR A 447 22.73 -22.90 -5.88
C THR A 447 22.71 -21.52 -5.23
N ASN A 448 23.46 -20.58 -5.81
CA ASN A 448 23.36 -19.14 -5.51
C ASN A 448 21.92 -18.63 -5.59
N LYS A 449 21.02 -19.29 -6.35
CA LYS A 449 19.61 -18.92 -6.42
C LYS A 449 18.84 -19.23 -5.14
N THR A 450 19.11 -20.35 -4.48
CA THR A 450 18.46 -20.68 -3.19
C THR A 450 18.77 -19.60 -2.15
N LYS A 451 20.06 -19.22 -2.05
CA LYS A 451 20.50 -18.10 -1.21
C LYS A 451 19.82 -16.79 -1.59
N TRP A 452 19.70 -16.50 -2.90
CA TRP A 452 19.05 -15.30 -3.40
C TRP A 452 17.58 -15.21 -2.96
N TYR A 453 16.80 -16.30 -3.04
CA TYR A 453 15.40 -16.28 -2.61
C TYR A 453 15.26 -16.03 -1.11
N PHE A 454 16.09 -16.66 -0.27
CA PHE A 454 16.08 -16.35 1.16
C PHE A 454 16.50 -14.90 1.46
N GLN A 455 17.49 -14.36 0.75
CA GLN A 455 17.86 -12.95 0.89
C GLN A 455 16.73 -12.01 0.43
N ASN A 456 16.08 -12.32 -0.70
CA ASN A 456 14.97 -11.51 -1.21
C ASN A 456 13.76 -11.52 -0.28
N ALA A 457 13.49 -12.65 0.38
CA ALA A 457 12.48 -12.74 1.43
C ALA A 457 12.75 -11.77 2.60
N ILE A 458 14.02 -11.57 2.96
CA ILE A 458 14.44 -10.63 3.99
C ILE A 458 14.38 -9.17 3.49
N ASP A 459 14.90 -8.92 2.29
CA ASP A 459 15.01 -7.58 1.70
C ASP A 459 13.65 -6.95 1.35
N ASN A 460 12.60 -7.77 1.23
CA ASN A 460 11.23 -7.31 1.09
C ASN A 460 10.70 -6.56 2.33
N VAL A 461 11.40 -6.60 3.47
CA VAL A 461 11.10 -5.79 4.66
C VAL A 461 11.79 -4.44 4.54
N ASN A 462 11.02 -3.35 4.55
CA ASN A 462 11.55 -1.98 4.42
C ASN A 462 11.43 -1.20 5.74
N LYS A 463 12.02 0.00 5.81
CA LYS A 463 12.00 0.87 7.00
C LYS A 463 10.60 1.22 7.52
N ASN A 464 9.58 1.11 6.67
CA ASN A 464 8.21 1.38 7.01
C ASN A 464 7.46 0.10 7.45
N SER A 465 8.07 -1.08 7.37
CA SER A 465 7.47 -2.31 7.89
C SER A 465 7.37 -2.28 9.41
N GLY A 466 6.32 -2.90 9.96
CA GLY A 466 6.16 -3.11 11.38
C GLY A 466 6.84 -4.39 11.87
N ASN A 467 6.88 -4.56 13.19
CA ASN A 467 7.75 -5.55 13.84
C ASN A 467 7.43 -7.00 13.46
N ILE A 468 6.18 -7.34 13.14
CA ILE A 468 5.83 -8.69 12.69
C ILE A 468 6.52 -9.07 11.37
N LEU A 469 6.72 -8.11 10.46
CA LEU A 469 7.44 -8.36 9.22
C LEU A 469 8.93 -8.55 9.47
N TYR A 470 9.51 -7.81 10.42
CA TYR A 470 10.87 -8.05 10.90
C TYR A 470 11.02 -9.40 11.60
N TRP A 471 9.99 -9.84 12.35
CA TRP A 471 9.95 -11.18 12.94
C TRP A 471 9.96 -12.27 11.87
N ILE A 472 9.13 -12.14 10.82
CA ILE A 472 9.15 -13.05 9.67
C ILE A 472 10.54 -13.10 9.04
N ALA A 473 11.18 -11.94 8.79
CA ALA A 473 12.53 -11.90 8.24
C ALA A 473 13.57 -12.55 9.16
N LEU A 474 13.44 -12.40 10.48
CA LEU A 474 14.32 -13.05 11.46
C LEU A 474 14.17 -14.57 11.44
N VAL A 475 12.93 -15.08 11.37
CA VAL A 475 12.67 -16.52 11.23
C VAL A 475 13.25 -17.04 9.90
N THR A 476 13.04 -16.33 8.79
CA THR A 476 13.63 -16.67 7.48
C THR A 476 15.15 -16.73 7.53
N ALA A 477 15.79 -15.72 8.13
CA ALA A 477 17.24 -15.65 8.24
C ALA A 477 17.79 -16.80 9.09
N THR A 478 17.11 -17.13 10.19
CA THR A 478 17.47 -18.23 11.09
C THR A 478 17.30 -19.58 10.40
N LEU A 479 16.21 -19.79 9.67
CA LEU A 479 15.99 -20.97 8.84
C LEU A 479 17.11 -21.11 7.79
N ALA A 480 17.40 -20.06 7.05
CA ALA A 480 18.42 -20.10 6.00
C ALA A 480 19.82 -20.40 6.57
N GLN A 481 20.18 -19.80 7.71
CA GLN A 481 21.41 -20.13 8.44
C GLN A 481 21.42 -21.61 8.87
N ARG A 482 20.29 -22.11 9.38
CA ARG A 482 20.15 -23.53 9.77
C ARG A 482 20.35 -24.48 8.61
N LEU A 483 19.89 -24.10 7.41
CA LEU A 483 20.07 -24.81 6.14
C LEU A 483 21.47 -24.62 5.52
N GLY A 484 22.37 -23.86 6.15
CA GLY A 484 23.75 -23.66 5.70
C GLY A 484 23.98 -22.45 4.76
N TYR A 485 23.04 -21.50 4.70
CA TYR A 485 23.19 -20.28 3.90
C TYR A 485 23.57 -19.07 4.75
N GLU A 486 24.70 -18.44 4.42
CA GLU A 486 25.09 -17.16 5.01
C GLU A 486 24.36 -16.01 4.32
N LEU A 487 23.52 -15.28 5.05
CA LEU A 487 22.76 -14.14 4.54
C LEU A 487 23.26 -12.83 5.15
N SER A 488 23.03 -11.72 4.44
CA SER A 488 23.33 -10.39 4.94
C SER A 488 22.21 -9.90 5.86
N TYR A 489 22.10 -10.49 7.05
CA TYR A 489 21.09 -10.10 8.06
C TYR A 489 21.66 -10.24 9.49
N PRO A 490 21.58 -9.19 10.33
CA PRO A 490 22.18 -9.20 11.66
C PRO A 490 21.27 -9.90 12.69
N ILE A 491 21.20 -11.24 12.65
CA ILE A 491 20.31 -12.08 13.46
C ILE A 491 20.37 -11.75 14.96
N GLU A 492 21.56 -11.78 15.58
CA GLU A 492 21.71 -11.57 17.03
C GLU A 492 21.24 -10.19 17.49
N HIS A 493 21.56 -9.14 16.72
CA HIS A 493 21.11 -7.79 16.99
C HIS A 493 19.59 -7.68 16.84
N LYS A 494 19.02 -8.31 15.81
CA LYS A 494 17.57 -8.29 15.55
C LYS A 494 16.77 -9.07 16.60
N ILE A 495 17.32 -10.14 17.16
CA ILE A 495 16.71 -10.83 18.32
C ILE A 495 16.55 -9.85 19.49
N LYS A 496 17.63 -9.16 19.88
CA LYS A 496 17.61 -8.21 21.01
C LYS A 496 16.64 -7.05 20.78
N ASP A 497 16.62 -6.49 19.57
CA ASP A 497 15.72 -5.42 19.15
C ASP A 497 14.25 -5.87 19.23
N LEU A 498 13.91 -7.03 18.66
CA LEU A 498 12.54 -7.51 18.64
C LEU A 498 12.04 -7.98 20.01
N GLN A 499 12.90 -8.46 20.91
CA GLN A 499 12.48 -8.82 22.28
C GLN A 499 11.87 -7.63 23.04
N GLN A 500 12.34 -6.41 22.76
CA GLN A 500 11.82 -5.19 23.37
C GLN A 500 10.46 -4.79 22.80
N HIS A 501 10.20 -5.11 21.53
CA HIS A 501 9.05 -4.62 20.78
C HIS A 501 7.95 -5.66 20.54
N LEU A 502 8.27 -6.96 20.66
CA LEU A 502 7.38 -8.09 20.53
C LEU A 502 7.58 -9.07 21.70
N PRO A 503 7.29 -8.67 22.94
CA PRO A 503 7.58 -9.48 24.13
C PRO A 503 6.87 -10.84 24.13
N HIS A 504 5.76 -10.97 23.39
CA HIS A 504 4.97 -12.19 23.27
C HIS A 504 5.33 -13.05 22.04
N ALA A 505 6.32 -12.65 21.23
CA ALA A 505 6.77 -13.49 20.11
C ALA A 505 7.46 -14.77 20.60
N PRO A 506 7.38 -15.89 19.85
CA PRO A 506 7.85 -17.19 20.29
C PRO A 506 9.38 -17.35 20.14
N PHE A 507 10.16 -16.58 20.92
CA PHE A 507 11.62 -16.64 20.91
C PHE A 507 12.18 -18.02 21.27
N ALA A 508 11.47 -18.79 22.11
CA ALA A 508 11.85 -20.17 22.41
C ALA A 508 11.77 -21.08 21.16
N ALA A 509 10.74 -20.92 20.33
CA ALA A 509 10.63 -21.66 19.07
C ALA A 509 11.73 -21.25 18.09
N LEU A 510 12.08 -19.96 18.03
CA LEU A 510 13.22 -19.48 17.23
C LEU A 510 14.55 -20.11 17.68
N GLN A 511 14.76 -20.26 18.99
CA GLN A 511 15.94 -20.96 19.52
C GLN A 511 15.92 -22.46 19.16
N ASN A 512 14.75 -23.10 19.17
CA ASN A 512 14.61 -24.47 18.69
C ASN A 512 14.96 -24.58 17.20
N LEU A 513 14.60 -23.58 16.38
CA LEU A 513 14.90 -23.56 14.95
C LEU A 513 16.40 -23.57 14.68
N GLN A 514 17.19 -22.87 15.51
CA GLN A 514 18.65 -22.85 15.41
C GLN A 514 19.29 -24.23 15.63
N ASN A 515 18.60 -25.13 16.34
CA ASN A 515 19.18 -26.40 16.82
C ASN A 515 18.48 -27.65 16.25
N CYS A 516 17.29 -27.52 15.67
CA CYS A 516 16.49 -28.65 15.17
C CYS A 516 17.18 -29.43 14.04
N GLU A 517 16.77 -30.67 13.80
CA GLU A 517 17.32 -31.48 12.71
C GLU A 517 17.05 -30.86 11.33
N VAL A 518 18.03 -30.94 10.41
CA VAL A 518 17.90 -30.42 9.04
C VAL A 518 17.21 -31.44 8.15
N SER A 519 15.90 -31.61 8.38
CA SER A 519 15.03 -32.40 7.51
C SER A 519 13.64 -31.75 7.44
N PRO A 520 12.84 -32.02 6.38
CA PRO A 520 11.59 -31.29 6.15
C PRO A 520 10.62 -31.33 7.32
N ALA A 521 10.36 -32.50 7.92
CA ALA A 521 9.35 -32.64 8.96
C ALA A 521 9.70 -31.91 10.28
N PRO A 522 10.91 -32.08 10.87
CA PRO A 522 11.32 -31.31 12.05
C PRO A 522 11.32 -29.79 11.82
N LEU A 523 11.80 -29.34 10.66
CA LEU A 523 11.82 -27.91 10.33
C LEU A 523 10.41 -27.34 10.17
N LEU A 524 9.50 -28.07 9.50
CA LEU A 524 8.09 -27.65 9.37
C LEU A 524 7.39 -27.56 10.73
N ALA A 525 7.64 -28.52 11.62
CA ALA A 525 7.11 -28.49 12.99
C ALA A 525 7.60 -27.25 13.75
N VAL A 526 8.90 -26.94 13.71
CA VAL A 526 9.42 -25.76 14.41
C VAL A 526 9.00 -24.44 13.76
N LEU A 527 8.88 -24.38 12.43
CA LEU A 527 8.31 -23.22 11.74
C LEU A 527 6.84 -22.99 12.13
N THR A 528 6.11 -24.08 12.43
CA THR A 528 4.73 -24.02 12.94
C THR A 528 4.65 -23.31 14.29
N ASP A 529 5.70 -23.40 15.11
CA ASP A 529 5.75 -22.71 16.41
C ASP A 529 6.35 -21.30 16.30
N CYS A 530 7.18 -21.03 15.29
CA CYS A 530 7.84 -19.73 15.12
C CYS A 530 6.92 -18.64 14.55
N LEU A 531 6.08 -18.98 13.57
CA LEU A 531 5.30 -18.02 12.79
C LEU A 531 3.81 -18.19 13.09
N PRO A 532 3.00 -17.12 13.10
CA PRO A 532 1.55 -17.28 13.15
C PRO A 532 1.03 -18.02 11.90
N PHE A 533 -0.07 -18.78 12.00
CA PHE A 533 -0.48 -19.78 10.98
C PHE A 533 -0.62 -19.25 9.53
N ASN A 534 -1.07 -18.00 9.37
CA ASN A 534 -1.23 -17.32 8.07
C ASN A 534 0.02 -16.53 7.62
N PHE A 535 1.06 -16.47 8.46
CA PHE A 535 2.38 -15.90 8.18
C PHE A 535 3.48 -16.96 8.07
N LYS A 536 3.14 -18.24 8.21
CA LYS A 536 3.98 -19.38 7.85
C LYS A 536 3.98 -19.54 6.36
#